data_AF-A0A7J8J256-F1
#
_entry.id   AF-A0A7J8J256-F1
#
_cell.length_a   1.000
_cell.length_b   1.000
_cell.length_c   1.000
_cell.angle_alpha   90.00
_cell.angle_beta   90.00
_cell.angle_gamma   90.00
#
_symmetry.space_group_name_H-M   'P 1'
#
loop_
_entity.id
_entity.type
_entity.pdbx_description
1 polymer ?
#
loop_
_entity_poly.entity_id
_entity_poly.type
_entity_poly.pdbx_seq_one_letter_code
_entity_poly.pdbx_strand_id
1 'polypeptide(L)'
;MVDQLKGKKMRKKEAEQVLQKFVQSRWLTEKEGEFTLHTRAILEMEQHIRETYPDAVKMCNICHSLLIQGQSCETCGIRMHSPCVAKYFKSNAEPRCPNCNDYWPHDIPEVFDPDKDREAGLSKSNRKSLRSRQH
;
A
#
# COMPACT_ATOMS: atom_id res chain seq x y z
N MET A 1 12.27 9.53 18.35
CA MET A 1 12.52 8.69 19.55
C MET A 1 11.32 8.77 20.48
N VAL A 2 11.00 7.72 21.25
CA VAL A 2 9.84 7.68 22.18
C VAL A 2 9.87 8.82 23.20
N ASP A 3 11.06 9.32 23.51
CA ASP A 3 11.30 10.44 24.43
C ASP A 3 10.77 11.79 23.94
N GLN A 4 10.41 11.91 22.66
CA GLN A 4 9.85 13.14 22.06
C GLN A 4 8.31 13.18 22.13
N LEU A 5 7.67 12.12 22.64
CA LEU A 5 6.21 12.06 22.75
C LEU A 5 5.71 13.08 23.78
N LYS A 6 4.68 13.85 23.41
CA LYS A 6 3.97 14.73 24.33
C LYS A 6 3.10 13.88 25.28
N GLY A 7 2.90 14.34 26.51
CA GLY A 7 2.05 13.67 27.50
C GLY A 7 2.82 12.75 28.45
N LYS A 8 2.15 11.68 28.93
CA LYS A 8 2.75 10.74 29.89
C LYS A 8 3.93 10.00 29.25
N LYS A 9 5.08 10.00 29.93
CA LYS A 9 6.28 9.26 29.50
C LYS A 9 5.96 7.78 29.29
N MET A 10 6.51 7.24 28.20
CA MET A 10 6.29 5.87 27.73
C MET A 10 7.62 5.19 27.44
N ARG A 11 7.75 3.89 27.73
CA ARG A 11 8.92 3.07 27.37
C ARG A 11 8.77 2.46 25.98
N LYS A 12 9.87 2.04 25.35
CA LYS A 12 9.86 1.38 24.02
C LYS A 12 8.88 0.19 23.94
N LYS A 13 8.88 -0.68 24.95
CA LYS A 13 7.96 -1.83 25.05
C LYS A 13 6.48 -1.41 25.05
N GLU A 14 6.15 -0.28 25.65
CA GLU A 14 4.78 0.24 25.66
C GLU A 14 4.43 0.86 24.29
N ALA A 15 5.38 1.52 23.64
CA ALA A 15 5.20 2.07 22.29
C ALA A 15 4.96 0.96 21.26
N GLU A 16 5.67 -0.17 21.35
CA GLU A 16 5.43 -1.36 20.52
C GLU A 16 3.99 -1.87 20.68
N GLN A 17 3.47 -1.93 21.92
CA GLN A 17 2.07 -2.30 22.15
C GLN A 17 1.09 -1.31 21.51
N VAL A 18 1.40 -0.02 21.50
CA VAL A 18 0.57 1.00 20.85
C VAL A 18 0.60 0.87 19.33
N LEU A 19 1.76 0.60 18.72
CA LEU A 19 1.85 0.32 17.29
C LEU A 19 0.98 -0.89 16.91
N GLN A 20 1.04 -1.95 17.70
CA GLN A 20 0.18 -3.12 17.50
C GLN A 20 -1.31 -2.80 17.67
N LYS A 21 -1.69 -1.91 18.59
CA LYS A 21 -3.07 -1.42 18.69
C LYS A 21 -3.49 -0.65 17.44
N PHE A 22 -2.62 0.18 16.85
CA PHE A 22 -2.91 0.86 15.59
C PHE A 22 -3.07 -0.10 14.42
N VAL A 23 -2.30 -1.19 14.38
CA VAL A 23 -2.49 -2.26 13.39
C VAL A 23 -3.85 -2.93 13.57
N GLN A 24 -4.18 -3.34 14.81
CA GLN A 24 -5.46 -3.99 15.12
C GLN A 24 -6.68 -3.11 14.79
N SER A 25 -6.58 -1.80 15.05
CA SER A 25 -7.63 -0.82 14.77
C SER A 25 -7.62 -0.30 13.32
N ARG A 26 -6.78 -0.87 12.45
CA ARG A 26 -6.71 -0.58 11.01
C ARG A 26 -6.26 0.84 10.69
N TRP A 27 -5.42 1.44 11.53
CA TRP A 27 -4.75 2.70 11.24
C TRP A 27 -3.38 2.48 10.56
N LEU A 28 -2.67 1.44 10.98
CA LEU A 28 -1.38 1.05 10.40
C LEU A 28 -1.46 -0.36 9.79
N THR A 29 -0.56 -0.62 8.86
CA THR A 29 -0.25 -1.96 8.37
C THR A 29 1.22 -2.23 8.67
N GLU A 30 1.53 -3.40 9.22
CA GLU A 30 2.90 -3.85 9.44
C GLU A 30 3.29 -4.87 8.37
N LYS A 31 4.50 -4.73 7.81
CA LYS A 31 5.12 -5.72 6.95
C LYS A 31 6.61 -5.76 7.25
N GLU A 32 7.12 -6.94 7.63
CA GLU A 32 8.56 -7.16 7.88
C GLU A 32 9.17 -6.19 8.91
N GLY A 33 8.38 -5.78 9.92
CA GLY A 33 8.80 -4.85 10.97
C GLY A 33 8.71 -3.37 10.58
N GLU A 34 8.32 -3.06 9.34
CA GLU A 34 8.04 -1.70 8.88
C GLU A 34 6.54 -1.40 8.95
N PHE A 35 6.20 -0.14 9.22
CA PHE A 35 4.81 0.31 9.30
C PHE A 35 4.48 1.29 8.17
N THR A 36 3.31 1.09 7.56
CA THR A 36 2.71 2.01 6.59
C THR A 36 1.30 2.37 7.03
N LEU A 37 0.71 3.41 6.43
CA LEU A 37 -0.70 3.74 6.67
C LEU A 37 -1.59 2.66 6.07
N HIS A 38 -2.56 2.20 6.86
CA HIS A 38 -3.61 1.34 6.34
C HIS A 38 -4.57 2.14 5.45
N THR A 39 -5.24 1.49 4.49
CA THR A 39 -6.18 2.14 3.56
C THR A 39 -7.24 2.98 4.27
N ARG A 40 -7.74 2.50 5.41
CA ARG A 40 -8.69 3.24 6.27
C ARG A 40 -8.12 4.60 6.71
N ALA A 41 -6.87 4.65 7.17
CA ALA A 41 -6.23 5.88 7.60
C ALA A 41 -6.10 6.90 6.45
N ILE A 42 -5.80 6.41 5.24
CA ILE A 42 -5.73 7.26 4.04
C ILE A 42 -7.12 7.81 3.73
N LEU A 43 -8.15 6.96 3.67
CA LEU A 43 -9.52 7.40 3.39
C LEU A 43 -10.05 8.42 4.42
N GLU A 44 -9.75 8.21 5.70
CA GLU A 44 -10.27 9.07 6.77
C GLU A 44 -9.45 10.37 6.94
N MET A 45 -8.14 10.36 6.65
CA MET A 45 -7.25 11.49 6.98
C MET A 45 -6.51 12.12 5.80
N GLU A 46 -6.78 11.72 4.55
CA GLU A 46 -6.06 12.22 3.38
C GLU A 46 -6.04 13.75 3.31
N GLN A 47 -7.19 14.41 3.53
CA GLN A 47 -7.28 15.87 3.54
C GLN A 47 -6.36 16.47 4.63
N HIS A 48 -6.47 15.99 5.86
CA HIS A 48 -5.67 16.48 6.98
C HIS A 48 -4.17 16.30 6.73
N ILE A 49 -3.74 15.16 6.17
CA ILE A 49 -2.34 14.89 5.86
C ILE A 49 -1.82 15.87 4.80
N ARG A 50 -2.60 16.14 3.75
CA ARG A 50 -2.24 17.09 2.68
C ARG A 50 -2.09 18.53 3.21
N GLU A 51 -3.02 18.96 4.05
CA GLU A 51 -3.00 20.31 4.63
C GLU A 51 -1.87 20.49 5.65
N THR A 52 -1.57 19.44 6.42
CA THR A 52 -0.56 19.51 7.49
C THR A 52 0.86 19.33 6.97
N TYR A 53 1.05 18.57 5.88
CA TYR A 53 2.37 18.21 5.35
C TYR A 53 2.51 18.48 3.83
N PRO A 54 2.18 19.68 3.34
CA PRO A 54 2.07 19.96 1.89
C PRO A 54 3.37 19.67 1.11
N ASP A 55 4.53 19.89 1.72
CA ASP A 55 5.83 19.71 1.06
C ASP A 55 6.34 18.25 1.09
N ALA A 56 5.76 17.42 1.96
CA ALA A 56 6.18 16.03 2.15
C ALA A 56 5.23 15.02 1.50
N VAL A 57 3.98 15.42 1.22
CA VAL A 57 3.01 14.55 0.57
C VAL A 57 3.45 14.24 -0.86
N LYS A 58 3.24 12.98 -1.23
CA LYS A 58 3.46 12.48 -2.59
C LYS A 58 2.11 12.21 -3.22
N MET A 59 2.03 12.45 -4.52
CA MET A 59 0.79 12.42 -5.27
C MET A 59 0.91 11.45 -6.43
N CYS A 60 -0.13 10.67 -6.67
CA CYS A 60 -0.18 9.79 -7.83
C CYS A 60 -0.47 10.60 -9.10
N ASN A 61 0.33 10.40 -10.15
CA ASN A 61 0.19 11.07 -11.43
C ASN A 61 -1.04 10.62 -12.24
N ILE A 62 -1.76 9.59 -11.80
CA ILE A 62 -2.94 9.06 -12.51
C ILE A 62 -4.24 9.45 -11.83
N CYS A 63 -4.39 9.16 -10.53
CA CYS A 63 -5.62 9.45 -9.80
C CYS A 63 -5.59 10.78 -9.04
N HIS A 64 -4.42 11.42 -8.94
CA HIS A 64 -4.22 12.64 -8.15
C HIS A 64 -4.64 12.50 -6.68
N SER A 65 -4.55 11.29 -6.13
CA SER A 65 -4.75 10.99 -4.71
C SER A 65 -3.41 10.85 -3.96
N LEU A 66 -3.45 10.95 -2.63
CA LEU A 66 -2.31 10.77 -1.74
C LEU A 66 -1.63 9.42 -1.98
N LEU A 67 -0.31 9.45 -2.19
CA LEU A 67 0.51 8.28 -2.45
C LEU A 67 1.45 8.03 -1.28
N ILE A 68 1.13 7.00 -0.49
CA ILE A 68 2.01 6.51 0.59
C ILE A 68 3.05 5.55 0.02
N GLN A 69 2.62 4.62 -0.84
CA GLN A 69 3.48 3.64 -1.50
C GLN A 69 3.11 3.50 -2.99
N GLY A 70 4.12 3.24 -3.81
CA GLY A 70 3.97 3.15 -5.26
C GLY A 70 5.32 3.07 -5.97
N GLN A 71 5.28 3.13 -7.29
CA GLN A 71 6.46 3.14 -8.15
C GLN A 71 6.77 4.58 -8.60
N SER A 72 8.03 4.84 -8.94
CA SER A 72 8.48 6.16 -9.40
C SER A 72 9.27 6.08 -10.69
N CYS A 73 9.05 7.02 -11.60
CA CYS A 73 9.92 7.20 -12.76
C CYS A 73 11.30 7.69 -12.31
N GLU A 74 12.37 7.05 -12.79
CA GLU A 74 13.75 7.45 -12.47
C GLU A 74 14.18 8.74 -13.16
N THR A 75 13.61 9.03 -14.35
CA THR A 75 13.98 10.18 -15.18
C THR A 75 13.36 11.49 -14.68
N CYS A 76 12.05 11.49 -14.38
CA CYS A 76 11.33 12.72 -14.01
C CYS A 76 10.72 12.70 -12.60
N GLY A 77 10.84 11.59 -11.86
CA GLY A 77 10.43 11.52 -10.46
C GLY A 77 8.92 11.43 -10.20
N ILE A 78 8.05 11.39 -11.23
CA ILE A 78 6.61 11.18 -11.01
C ILE A 78 6.36 9.85 -10.29
N ARG A 79 5.28 9.77 -9.54
CA ARG A 79 4.94 8.60 -8.74
C ARG A 79 3.54 8.11 -9.09
N MET A 80 3.34 6.79 -9.04
CA MET A 80 2.06 6.16 -9.32
C MET A 80 1.78 5.04 -8.31
N HIS A 81 0.54 4.93 -7.85
CA HIS A 81 0.15 3.78 -7.02
C HIS A 81 0.29 2.50 -7.83
N SER A 82 0.61 1.37 -7.18
CA SER A 82 0.71 0.07 -7.84
C SER A 82 -0.55 -0.30 -8.67
N PRO A 83 -1.80 -0.13 -8.16
CA PRO A 83 -3.00 -0.36 -8.97
C PRO A 83 -3.15 0.61 -10.16
N CYS A 84 -2.66 1.85 -10.03
CA CYS A 84 -2.67 2.81 -11.13
C CYS A 84 -1.69 2.41 -12.22
N VAL A 85 -0.49 1.95 -11.85
CA VAL A 85 0.50 1.38 -12.78
C VAL A 85 -0.11 0.18 -13.52
N ALA A 86 -0.65 -0.79 -12.78
CA ALA A 86 -1.25 -2.00 -13.34
C ALA A 86 -2.34 -1.68 -14.38
N LYS A 87 -3.22 -0.73 -14.06
CA LYS A 87 -4.30 -0.32 -14.96
C LYS A 87 -3.79 0.49 -16.15
N TYR A 88 -2.86 1.42 -15.93
CA TYR A 88 -2.38 2.34 -16.96
C TYR A 88 -1.54 1.61 -18.02
N PHE A 89 -0.66 0.70 -17.59
CA PHE A 89 0.19 -0.09 -18.47
C PHE A 89 -0.43 -1.43 -18.90
N LYS A 90 -1.72 -1.63 -18.62
CA LYS A 90 -2.41 -2.86 -18.99
C LYS A 90 -2.27 -3.09 -20.50
N SER A 91 -1.75 -4.26 -20.87
CA SER A 91 -1.56 -4.69 -22.27
C SER A 91 -0.58 -3.83 -23.07
N ASN A 92 0.24 -2.99 -22.43
CA ASN A 92 1.32 -2.28 -23.09
C ASN A 92 2.62 -3.10 -23.01
N ALA A 93 3.13 -3.54 -24.17
CA ALA A 93 4.37 -4.30 -24.26
C ALA A 93 5.62 -3.44 -23.97
N GLU A 94 5.53 -2.12 -24.14
CA GLU A 94 6.59 -1.15 -23.85
C GLU A 94 6.05 -0.04 -22.93
N PRO A 95 5.96 -0.29 -21.61
CA PRO A 95 5.53 0.70 -20.65
C PRO A 95 6.39 1.97 -20.69
N ARG A 96 5.77 3.14 -20.91
CA ARG A 96 6.43 4.45 -20.96
C ARG A 96 5.82 5.44 -19.98
N CYS A 97 6.67 6.19 -19.29
CA CYS A 97 6.26 7.17 -18.31
C CYS A 97 5.26 8.18 -18.90
N PRO A 98 4.07 8.39 -18.28
CA PRO A 98 3.05 9.31 -18.80
C PRO A 98 3.49 10.78 -18.87
N ASN A 99 4.57 11.16 -18.18
CA ASN A 99 5.04 12.54 -18.10
C ASN A 99 6.23 12.84 -19.03
N CYS A 100 7.23 11.95 -19.09
CA CYS A 100 8.47 12.18 -19.88
C CYS A 100 8.65 11.20 -21.04
N ASN A 101 7.74 10.24 -21.21
CA ASN A 101 7.75 9.21 -22.26
C ASN A 101 8.98 8.26 -22.25
N ASP A 102 9.80 8.32 -21.21
CA ASP A 102 10.91 7.40 -21.00
C ASP A 102 10.42 5.99 -20.58
N TYR A 103 11.26 4.98 -20.70
CA TYR A 103 10.93 3.60 -20.32
C TYR A 103 10.58 3.50 -18.83
N TRP A 104 9.53 2.74 -18.49
CA TRP A 104 9.14 2.52 -17.11
C TRP A 104 10.03 1.42 -16.49
N PRO A 105 10.86 1.71 -15.48
CA PRO A 105 11.93 0.82 -15.07
C PRO A 105 11.46 -0.34 -14.15
N HIS A 106 10.20 -0.34 -13.73
CA HIS A 106 9.66 -1.30 -12.76
C HIS A 106 8.76 -2.33 -13.42
N ASP A 107 8.67 -3.51 -12.82
CA ASP A 107 7.69 -4.53 -13.21
C ASP A 107 6.25 -4.00 -13.10
N ILE A 108 5.43 -4.27 -14.13
CA ILE A 108 4.03 -3.86 -14.15
C ILE A 108 3.21 -4.86 -13.33
N PRO A 109 2.55 -4.42 -12.24
CA PRO A 109 1.73 -5.32 -11.43
C PRO A 109 0.50 -5.79 -12.22
N GLU A 110 0.00 -6.97 -11.87
CA GLU A 110 -1.28 -7.45 -12.42
C GLU A 110 -2.45 -6.59 -11.91
N VAL A 111 -3.45 -6.40 -12.76
CA VAL A 111 -4.69 -5.72 -12.36
C VAL A 111 -5.46 -6.65 -11.43
N PHE A 112 -5.87 -6.14 -10.27
CA PHE A 112 -6.74 -6.87 -9.35
C PHE A 112 -8.05 -7.28 -10.03
N ASP A 113 -8.34 -8.58 -10.02
CA ASP A 113 -9.52 -9.19 -10.60
C ASP A 113 -10.28 -9.98 -9.52
N PRO A 114 -11.41 -9.47 -9.02
CA PRO A 114 -12.11 -10.09 -7.90
C PRO A 114 -12.69 -11.46 -8.23
N ASP A 115 -12.97 -11.76 -9.51
CA ASP A 115 -13.56 -13.05 -9.89
C ASP A 115 -12.51 -14.17 -9.86
N LYS A 116 -11.29 -13.89 -10.32
CA LYS A 116 -10.16 -14.83 -10.22
C LYS A 116 -9.78 -15.17 -8.78
N ASP A 117 -9.79 -14.18 -7.88
CA ASP A 117 -9.46 -14.39 -6.47
C ASP A 117 -10.50 -15.27 -5.74
N ARG A 118 -11.78 -15.13 -6.10
CA ARG A 118 -12.87 -15.96 -5.57
C ARG A 118 -12.73 -17.42 -5.99
N GLU A 119 -12.39 -17.69 -7.25
CA GLU A 119 -12.13 -19.05 -7.75
C GLU A 119 -10.90 -19.70 -7.11
N ALA A 120 -9.83 -18.93 -6.88
CA ALA A 120 -8.64 -19.38 -6.16
C ALA A 120 -8.94 -19.73 -4.69
N GLY A 121 -9.82 -18.96 -4.02
CA GLY A 121 -10.28 -19.23 -2.66
C GLY A 121 -11.10 -20.53 -2.55
N LEU A 122 -12.02 -20.77 -3.49
CA LEU A 122 -12.82 -22.00 -3.57
C LEU A 122 -11.94 -23.23 -3.81
N SER A 123 -10.94 -23.11 -4.70
CA SER A 123 -9.99 -24.18 -5.03
C SER A 123 -9.11 -24.60 -3.85
N LYS A 124 -8.67 -23.64 -3.01
CA LYS A 124 -7.90 -23.91 -1.77
C LYS A 124 -8.78 -24.54 -0.68
N SER A 125 -10.05 -24.16 -0.61
CA SER A 125 -11.02 -24.70 0.35
C SER A 125 -11.31 -26.18 0.07
N ASN A 126 -11.42 -26.54 -1.21
CA ASN A 126 -11.70 -27.92 -1.63
C ASN A 126 -10.51 -28.87 -1.35
N ARG A 127 -9.25 -28.39 -1.48
CA ARG A 127 -8.05 -29.18 -1.14
C ARG A 127 -7.91 -29.46 0.36
N LYS A 128 -8.38 -28.57 1.24
CA LYS A 128 -8.36 -28.79 2.70
C LYS A 128 -9.40 -29.85 3.12
N SER A 129 -10.57 -29.87 2.48
CA SER A 129 -11.63 -30.86 2.74
C SER A 129 -11.18 -32.30 2.42
N LEU A 130 -10.43 -32.51 1.33
CA LEU A 130 -9.92 -33.82 0.92
C LEU A 130 -8.80 -34.37 1.83
N ARG A 131 -8.00 -33.51 2.49
CA ARG A 131 -6.92 -33.95 3.39
C ARG A 131 -7.40 -34.32 4.80
N SER A 132 -8.57 -33.85 5.22
CA SER A 132 -9.09 -34.07 6.58
C SER A 132 -9.93 -35.35 6.73
N ARG A 133 -10.07 -36.16 5.67
CA ARG A 133 -10.89 -37.39 5.65
C ARG A 133 -10.08 -38.70 5.67
N GLN A 134 -8.77 -38.64 5.86
CA GLN A 134 -7.94 -39.82 6.08
C GLN A 134 -7.39 -39.78 7.50
N HIS A 135 -8.20 -40.20 8.47
CA HIS A 135 -7.80 -40.74 9.77
C HIS A 135 -8.97 -41.52 10.35
#